data_AF-A0A956NER5-F1
#
_entry.id   AF-A0A956NER5-F1
#
_cell.length_a   1.000
_cell.length_b   1.000
_cell.length_c   1.000
_cell.angle_alpha   90.00
_cell.angle_beta   90.00
_cell.angle_gamma   90.00
#
_symmetry.space_group_name_H-M   'P 1'
#
loop_
_entity.id
_entity.type
_entity.pdbx_description
1 polymer ?
#
loop_
_entity_poly.entity_id
_entity_poly.type
_entity_poly.pdbx_seq_one_letter_code
_entity_poly.pdbx_strand_id
1 'polypeptide(L)'
;MRDHIAGSPPAEDWDLGTSATYREIRRLRRDAITDDSSHTDLTVALLRTKTIAMEMTPFRNQHDFERGVGVDRDVPASTLGADLRGRDFTINAMAYDPIERQLYDPSGGREDLKRHLLRSLPDPESRFRFDPVRILRGVRIAGSLGLTIEEQTYNSMLTVARSEVEFPTLRSVREVNRALVSPRASWCLEELARLEVLPRIVPPLTPLVVSAPSPYTNGLRSWEVCMRALEDLEPKSFARSWAIVIGSCALEACGQGQRDPFRSIKELRRAAAQVQGEFESSWNIDTVAAEAVSPDQGRLWSEWGEELELPHWIPRVVADALAWSATPDRYVIWSDLSEELGDELADLCAELAEVWRRTGAFPAVDEEIPR
;
A
#
# COMPACT_ATOMS: atom_id res chain seq x y z
N MET A 1 -14.08 13.17 -0.30
CA MET A 1 -14.04 14.61 -0.67
C MET A 1 -12.87 14.97 -1.57
N ARG A 2 -11.62 14.81 -1.13
CA ARG A 2 -10.41 15.07 -1.92
C ARG A 2 -10.49 14.52 -3.34
N ASP A 3 -10.76 13.23 -3.48
CA ASP A 3 -10.76 12.53 -4.78
C ASP A 3 -11.86 13.06 -5.69
N HIS A 4 -13.04 13.37 -5.14
CA HIS A 4 -14.12 14.02 -5.88
C HIS A 4 -13.73 15.40 -6.42
N ILE A 5 -13.02 16.21 -5.60
CA ILE A 5 -12.52 17.53 -6.04
C ILE A 5 -11.41 17.38 -7.09
N ALA A 6 -10.60 16.31 -7.00
CA ALA A 6 -9.57 15.98 -7.97
C ALA A 6 -10.12 15.40 -9.29
N GLY A 7 -11.44 15.18 -9.40
CA GLY A 7 -12.09 14.67 -10.61
C GLY A 7 -12.14 13.15 -10.72
N SER A 8 -11.80 12.42 -9.66
CA SER A 8 -11.96 10.96 -9.61
C SER A 8 -13.44 10.56 -9.61
N PRO A 9 -13.78 9.34 -10.07
CA PRO A 9 -15.12 8.79 -9.91
C PRO A 9 -15.61 8.86 -8.46
N PRO A 10 -16.93 8.87 -8.21
CA PRO A 10 -17.47 8.85 -6.86
C PRO A 10 -16.88 7.67 -6.09
N ALA A 11 -16.23 7.95 -4.96
CA ALA A 11 -15.70 6.90 -4.10
C ALA A 11 -16.84 6.01 -3.61
N GLU A 12 -16.57 4.71 -3.52
CA GLU A 12 -17.47 3.77 -2.86
C GLU A 12 -17.35 3.89 -1.33
N ASP A 13 -16.23 4.43 -0.84
CA ASP A 13 -15.93 4.62 0.58
C ASP A 13 -16.00 6.11 0.98
N TRP A 14 -16.81 6.43 1.99
CA TRP A 14 -17.01 7.80 2.49
C TRP A 14 -16.73 7.95 3.98
N ASP A 15 -15.87 8.89 4.33
CA ASP A 15 -15.67 9.31 5.72
C ASP A 15 -16.72 10.36 6.13
N LEU A 16 -17.46 10.09 7.20
CA LEU A 16 -18.44 10.99 7.81
C LEU A 16 -17.97 11.42 9.21
N GLY A 17 -17.67 12.71 9.35
CA GLY A 17 -17.42 13.34 10.63
C GLY A 17 -18.71 13.87 11.28
N THR A 18 -18.89 13.67 12.58
CA THR A 18 -20.08 14.14 13.31
C THR A 18 -19.76 14.70 14.70
N SER A 19 -20.59 15.61 15.20
CA SER A 19 -20.55 16.06 16.60
C SER A 19 -21.25 15.11 17.57
N ALA A 20 -21.83 14.01 17.08
CA ALA A 20 -22.36 12.96 17.95
C ALA A 20 -21.23 12.24 18.68
N THR A 21 -21.44 11.96 19.96
CA THR A 21 -20.52 11.19 20.79
C THR A 21 -20.51 9.71 20.40
N TYR A 22 -19.48 8.99 20.81
CA TYR A 22 -19.37 7.54 20.61
C TYR A 22 -20.62 6.79 21.12
N ARG A 23 -21.12 7.16 22.30
CA ARG A 23 -22.33 6.55 22.90
C ARG A 23 -23.59 6.82 22.09
N GLU A 24 -23.72 8.01 21.52
CA GLU A 24 -24.87 8.37 20.68
C GLU A 24 -24.87 7.60 19.37
N ILE A 25 -23.71 7.52 18.69
CA ILE A 25 -23.57 6.75 17.45
C ILE A 25 -23.91 5.28 17.71
N ARG A 26 -23.35 4.65 18.75
CA ARG A 26 -23.67 3.25 19.11
C ARG A 26 -25.13 3.03 19.49
N ARG A 27 -25.78 4.00 20.15
CA ARG A 27 -27.21 3.91 20.49
C ARG A 27 -28.09 3.95 19.24
N LEU A 28 -27.76 4.83 18.30
CA LEU A 28 -28.49 4.99 17.04
C LEU A 28 -28.25 3.82 16.08
N ARG A 29 -27.06 3.22 16.13
CA ARG A 29 -26.62 2.16 15.23
C ARG A 29 -26.05 1.00 16.04
N ARG A 30 -26.93 0.10 16.49
CA ARG A 30 -26.54 -1.07 17.30
C ARG A 30 -25.83 -2.16 16.49
N ASP A 31 -25.98 -2.10 15.17
CA ASP A 31 -25.29 -2.90 14.16
C ASP A 31 -23.93 -2.31 13.77
N ALA A 32 -23.57 -1.15 14.31
CA ALA A 32 -22.30 -0.50 14.06
C ALA A 32 -21.15 -1.33 14.64
N ILE A 33 -20.26 -1.75 13.76
CA ILE A 33 -19.02 -2.38 14.17
C ILE A 33 -17.99 -1.29 14.48
N THR A 34 -17.21 -1.51 15.53
CA THR A 34 -16.18 -0.55 15.97
C THR A 34 -14.82 -1.00 15.51
N ASP A 35 -14.15 -0.14 14.75
CA ASP A 35 -12.81 -0.37 14.22
C ASP A 35 -11.76 0.33 15.10
N ASP A 36 -10.79 -0.44 15.60
CA ASP A 36 -9.64 0.07 16.36
C ASP A 36 -8.36 0.19 15.52
N SER A 37 -8.39 -0.26 14.26
CA SER A 37 -7.18 -0.33 13.44
C SER A 37 -6.67 1.03 12.92
N SER A 38 -7.43 2.10 13.13
CA SER A 38 -6.99 3.49 12.96
C SER A 38 -6.25 3.97 14.22
N HIS A 39 -5.28 4.89 14.11
CA HIS A 39 -4.46 5.41 15.23
C HIS A 39 -5.21 5.97 16.44
N THR A 40 -6.55 6.02 16.39
CA THR A 40 -7.39 6.69 17.35
C THR A 40 -8.46 5.80 18.00
N ASP A 41 -8.73 4.56 17.59
CA ASP A 41 -9.88 3.75 18.11
C ASP A 41 -11.27 4.39 17.93
N LEU A 42 -11.42 5.31 16.99
CA LEU A 42 -12.56 6.24 16.97
C LEU A 42 -13.56 6.03 15.84
N THR A 43 -13.38 5.06 14.95
CA THR A 43 -14.42 4.75 13.95
C THR A 43 -15.52 3.92 14.63
N VAL A 44 -16.70 4.54 14.76
CA VAL A 44 -17.77 4.05 15.63
C VAL A 44 -18.80 3.24 14.86
N ALA A 45 -18.98 3.50 13.57
CA ALA A 45 -19.94 2.78 12.76
C ALA A 45 -19.52 2.70 11.30
N LEU A 46 -19.72 1.50 10.75
CA LEU A 46 -19.75 1.28 9.31
C LEU A 46 -21.21 1.20 8.85
N LEU A 47 -21.47 1.86 7.74
CA LEU A 47 -22.71 1.78 6.98
C LEU A 47 -22.37 1.23 5.61
N ARG A 48 -22.56 -0.07 5.40
CA ARG A 48 -22.41 -0.67 4.08
C ARG A 48 -23.78 -0.92 3.45
N THR A 49 -23.97 -0.34 2.29
CA THR A 49 -25.03 -0.66 1.33
C THR A 49 -24.43 -1.45 0.18
N LYS A 50 -25.24 -1.83 -0.83
CA LYS A 50 -24.71 -2.50 -2.03
C LYS A 50 -23.71 -1.63 -2.83
N THR A 51 -23.69 -0.32 -2.62
CA THR A 51 -22.97 0.64 -3.48
C THR A 51 -22.12 1.64 -2.73
N ILE A 52 -22.25 1.72 -1.40
CA ILE A 52 -21.55 2.70 -0.57
C ILE A 52 -21.19 2.05 0.75
N ALA A 53 -19.92 2.15 1.16
CA ALA A 53 -19.48 2.01 2.53
C ALA A 53 -19.22 3.40 3.12
N MET A 54 -19.64 3.61 4.37
CA MET A 54 -19.42 4.87 5.07
C MET A 54 -18.90 4.62 6.47
N GLU A 55 -17.77 5.25 6.78
CA GLU A 55 -17.15 5.26 8.10
C GLU A 55 -17.62 6.48 8.88
N MET A 56 -18.14 6.27 10.09
CA MET A 56 -18.60 7.36 10.96
C MET A 56 -17.64 7.57 12.12
N THR A 57 -17.12 8.79 12.25
CA THR A 57 -16.15 9.19 13.28
C THR A 57 -16.62 10.47 13.99
N PRO A 58 -16.68 10.49 15.33
CA PRO A 58 -16.83 11.73 16.09
C PRO A 58 -15.74 12.74 15.76
N PHE A 59 -16.05 14.03 15.77
CA PHE A 59 -15.04 15.08 15.61
C PHE A 59 -13.99 14.99 16.73
N ARG A 60 -12.73 14.98 16.34
CA ARG A 60 -11.58 14.86 17.24
C ARG A 60 -11.03 16.22 17.66
N ASN A 61 -10.58 16.31 18.89
CA ASN A 61 -9.74 17.42 19.35
C ASN A 61 -8.26 17.07 19.16
N GLN A 62 -7.37 18.07 19.30
CA GLN A 62 -5.92 17.88 19.13
C GLN A 62 -5.33 16.82 20.07
N HIS A 63 -5.82 16.73 21.29
CA HIS A 63 -5.36 15.75 22.26
C HIS A 63 -5.83 14.32 21.93
N ASP A 64 -6.96 14.15 21.23
CA ASP A 64 -7.36 12.84 20.66
C ASP A 64 -6.39 12.39 19.55
N PHE A 65 -5.86 13.35 18.78
CA PHE A 65 -4.79 13.09 17.83
C PHE A 65 -3.43 12.86 18.48
N GLU A 66 -3.24 13.14 19.78
CA GLU A 66 -1.95 13.03 20.50
C GLU A 66 -1.92 11.85 21.49
N ARG A 67 -3.04 11.16 21.75
CA ARG A 67 -3.08 10.03 22.71
C ARG A 67 -2.86 8.66 22.09
N GLY A 68 -3.12 8.49 20.80
CA GLY A 68 -3.20 7.15 20.22
C GLY A 68 -4.41 6.35 20.76
N VAL A 69 -4.34 5.03 20.64
CA VAL A 69 -5.32 4.03 21.14
C VAL A 69 -5.72 4.34 22.60
N GLY A 70 -7.02 4.27 22.93
CA GLY A 70 -7.55 4.48 24.27
C GLY A 70 -8.28 5.80 24.50
N VAL A 71 -8.98 6.35 23.49
CA VAL A 71 -9.77 7.57 23.65
C VAL A 71 -10.89 7.36 24.67
N ASP A 72 -10.96 8.25 25.65
CA ASP A 72 -12.03 8.26 26.65
C ASP A 72 -13.37 8.51 25.96
N ARG A 73 -14.17 7.45 25.84
CA ARG A 73 -15.46 7.41 25.13
C ARG A 73 -16.54 8.28 25.81
N ASP A 74 -16.20 8.89 26.95
CA ASP A 74 -17.07 9.75 27.74
C ASP A 74 -16.78 11.25 27.52
N VAL A 75 -15.77 11.59 26.72
CA VAL A 75 -15.47 12.97 26.32
C VAL A 75 -16.43 13.44 25.20
N PRO A 76 -17.00 14.65 25.29
CA PRO A 76 -17.80 15.22 24.20
C PRO A 76 -17.01 15.30 22.89
N ALA A 77 -17.66 15.04 21.76
CA ALA A 77 -17.06 15.26 20.45
C ALA A 77 -16.64 16.73 20.29
N SER A 78 -15.55 16.96 19.57
CA SER A 78 -15.03 18.30 19.33
C SER A 78 -15.83 19.05 18.25
N THR A 79 -15.28 20.16 17.77
CA THR A 79 -15.83 20.91 16.64
C THR A 79 -15.22 20.43 15.31
N LEU A 80 -15.96 20.58 14.21
CA LEU A 80 -15.44 20.31 12.86
C LEU A 80 -14.09 21.01 12.62
N GLY A 81 -13.99 22.29 13.00
CA GLY A 81 -12.76 23.05 12.83
C GLY A 81 -11.57 22.49 13.62
N ALA A 82 -11.80 21.90 14.80
CA ALA A 82 -10.75 21.24 15.57
C ALA A 82 -10.31 19.92 14.90
N ASP A 83 -11.25 19.11 14.40
CA ASP A 83 -10.92 17.87 13.68
C ASP A 83 -10.08 18.18 12.43
N LEU A 84 -10.52 19.14 11.61
CA LEU A 84 -9.81 19.51 10.38
C LEU A 84 -8.38 19.99 10.65
N ARG A 85 -8.11 20.68 11.76
CA ARG A 85 -6.76 21.11 12.16
C ARG A 85 -5.85 19.98 12.65
N GLY A 86 -6.42 18.86 13.11
CA GLY A 86 -5.66 17.72 13.62
C GLY A 86 -5.23 16.71 12.54
N ARG A 87 -5.73 16.87 11.32
CA ARG A 87 -5.42 15.98 10.18
C ARG A 87 -3.96 16.09 9.72
N ASP A 88 -3.61 15.28 8.72
CA ASP A 88 -2.25 15.14 8.21
C ASP A 88 -1.89 16.20 7.15
N PHE A 89 -2.72 16.34 6.11
CA PHE A 89 -2.48 17.16 4.93
C PHE A 89 -3.62 18.13 4.64
N THR A 90 -3.32 19.28 4.03
CA THR A 90 -4.30 20.32 3.66
C THR A 90 -5.43 19.76 2.81
N ILE A 91 -5.09 18.90 1.84
CA ILE A 91 -6.04 18.26 0.92
C ILE A 91 -6.96 17.23 1.59
N ASN A 92 -6.56 16.72 2.76
CA ASN A 92 -7.39 15.84 3.59
C ASN A 92 -8.16 16.62 4.68
N ALA A 93 -7.84 17.89 4.87
CA ALA A 93 -8.43 18.81 5.84
C ALA A 93 -9.60 19.61 5.25
N MET A 94 -10.44 18.94 4.47
CA MET A 94 -11.66 19.50 3.88
C MET A 94 -12.88 18.64 4.26
N ALA A 95 -14.01 19.31 4.49
CA ALA A 95 -15.29 18.65 4.76
C ALA A 95 -16.42 19.33 3.99
N TYR A 96 -17.39 18.54 3.53
CA TYR A 96 -18.60 19.05 2.91
C TYR A 96 -19.79 18.76 3.81
N ASP A 97 -20.55 19.80 4.13
CA ASP A 97 -21.82 19.67 4.80
C ASP A 97 -22.93 19.52 3.76
N PRO A 98 -23.58 18.34 3.66
CA PRO A 98 -24.63 18.11 2.67
C PRO A 98 -25.95 18.81 2.99
N ILE A 99 -26.17 19.21 4.25
CA ILE A 99 -27.40 19.90 4.70
C ILE A 99 -27.29 21.37 4.30
N GLU A 100 -26.21 22.02 4.72
CA GLU A 100 -25.94 23.44 4.43
C GLU A 100 -25.37 23.66 3.02
N ARG A 101 -25.02 22.56 2.31
CA ARG A 101 -24.39 22.55 0.99
C ARG A 101 -23.12 23.41 0.94
N GLN A 102 -22.35 23.35 2.02
CA GLN A 102 -21.18 24.18 2.22
C GLN A 102 -19.91 23.34 2.29
N LEU A 103 -18.88 23.78 1.57
CA LEU A 103 -17.54 23.21 1.66
C LEU A 103 -16.71 24.00 2.67
N TYR A 104 -16.18 23.30 3.66
CA TYR A 104 -15.25 23.79 4.67
C TYR A 104 -13.83 23.38 4.27
N ASP A 105 -13.00 24.37 3.96
CA ASP A 105 -11.58 24.21 3.64
C ASP A 105 -10.75 25.30 4.35
N PRO A 106 -10.55 25.18 5.67
CA PRO A 106 -9.82 26.19 6.44
C PRO A 106 -8.32 26.22 6.13
N SER A 107 -7.80 25.20 5.43
CA SER A 107 -6.37 24.96 5.25
C SER A 107 -5.89 25.18 3.82
N GLY A 108 -6.80 25.52 2.90
CA GLY A 108 -6.48 25.78 1.49
C GLY A 108 -6.20 24.52 0.66
N GLY A 109 -6.73 23.37 1.06
CA GLY A 109 -6.54 22.09 0.38
C GLY A 109 -7.01 22.11 -1.09
N ARG A 110 -8.05 22.89 -1.43
CA ARG A 110 -8.49 23.04 -2.83
C ARG A 110 -7.43 23.71 -3.70
N GLU A 111 -6.75 24.71 -3.14
CA GLU A 111 -5.72 25.43 -3.88
C GLU A 111 -4.47 24.57 -4.04
N ASP A 112 -4.10 23.82 -3.01
CA ASP A 112 -3.00 22.85 -3.09
C ASP A 112 -3.30 21.73 -4.12
N LEU A 113 -4.54 21.21 -4.18
CA LEU A 113 -4.95 20.27 -5.22
C LEU A 113 -4.82 20.85 -6.63
N LYS A 114 -5.27 22.10 -6.84
CA LYS A 114 -5.11 22.79 -8.15
C LYS A 114 -3.64 22.97 -8.54
N ARG A 115 -2.76 23.15 -7.56
CA ARG A 115 -1.32 23.30 -7.76
C ARG A 115 -0.58 21.95 -7.83
N HIS A 116 -1.30 20.83 -7.79
CA HIS A 116 -0.74 19.48 -7.69
C HIS A 116 0.28 19.32 -6.55
N LEU A 117 -0.04 19.89 -5.39
CA LEU A 117 0.85 19.97 -4.23
C LEU A 117 0.30 19.17 -3.04
N LEU A 118 1.13 18.35 -2.42
CA LEU A 118 0.87 17.75 -1.11
C LEU A 118 1.58 18.57 -0.03
N ARG A 119 0.81 19.26 0.80
CA ARG A 119 1.29 20.06 1.94
C ARG A 119 0.73 19.51 3.25
N SER A 120 1.59 19.36 4.26
CA SER A 120 1.15 19.03 5.62
C SER A 120 0.52 20.24 6.32
N LEU A 121 -0.37 19.98 7.27
CA LEU A 121 -0.82 21.04 8.19
C LEU A 121 0.35 21.58 9.04
N PRO A 122 0.19 22.77 9.66
CA PRO A 122 1.27 23.39 10.45
C PRO A 122 1.88 22.43 11.48
N ASP A 123 3.19 22.58 11.71
CA ASP A 123 4.04 21.72 12.56
C ASP A 123 4.22 20.27 12.03
N PRO A 124 4.66 20.09 10.76
CA PRO A 124 4.78 18.78 10.12
C PRO A 124 5.68 17.81 10.89
N GLU A 125 6.83 18.28 11.41
CA GLU A 125 7.74 17.41 12.16
C GLU A 125 7.07 16.81 13.40
N SER A 126 6.41 17.62 14.23
CA SER A 126 5.68 17.15 15.41
C SER A 126 4.60 16.14 15.05
N ARG A 127 3.86 16.38 13.96
CA ARG A 127 2.82 15.46 13.46
C ARG A 127 3.39 14.12 13.00
N PHE A 128 4.51 14.13 12.29
CA PHE A 128 5.15 12.91 11.83
C PHE A 128 5.84 12.15 12.96
N ARG A 129 6.41 12.85 13.97
CA ARG A 129 6.94 12.20 15.17
C ARG A 129 5.85 11.50 15.97
N PHE A 130 4.67 12.13 16.04
CA PHE A 130 3.52 11.55 16.72
C PHE A 130 3.00 10.31 15.99
N ASP A 131 2.81 10.42 14.67
CA ASP A 131 2.30 9.34 13.82
C ASP A 131 3.16 9.22 12.55
N PRO A 132 4.21 8.37 12.58
CA PRO A 132 5.14 8.24 11.47
C PRO A 132 4.51 7.56 10.24
N VAL A 133 3.37 6.87 10.38
CA VAL A 133 2.63 6.30 9.25
C VAL A 133 2.14 7.39 8.30
N ARG A 134 1.99 8.64 8.77
CA ARG A 134 1.67 9.80 7.93
C ARG A 134 2.73 10.09 6.87
N ILE A 135 3.98 9.70 7.08
CA ILE A 135 5.04 9.79 6.05
C ILE A 135 4.70 8.85 4.89
N LEU A 136 4.41 7.58 5.21
CA LEU A 136 4.06 6.55 4.22
C LEU A 136 2.79 6.93 3.46
N ARG A 137 1.79 7.40 4.20
CA ARG A 137 0.55 7.93 3.63
C ARG A 137 0.79 9.12 2.72
N GLY A 138 1.69 10.03 3.09
CA GLY A 138 2.05 11.17 2.26
C GLY A 138 2.61 10.74 0.91
N VAL A 139 3.58 9.83 0.92
CA VAL A 139 4.12 9.23 -0.32
C VAL A 139 3.00 8.56 -1.11
N ARG A 140 2.20 7.70 -0.49
CA ARG A 140 1.09 7.02 -1.17
C ARG A 140 0.12 8.02 -1.82
N ILE A 141 -0.34 9.03 -1.10
CA ILE A 141 -1.29 10.02 -1.63
C ILE A 141 -0.68 10.79 -2.80
N ALA A 142 0.58 11.20 -2.68
CA ALA A 142 1.29 11.87 -3.77
C ALA A 142 1.42 10.96 -5.01
N GLY A 143 1.69 9.67 -4.84
CA GLY A 143 1.75 8.71 -5.93
C GLY A 143 0.39 8.44 -6.56
N SER A 144 -0.66 8.26 -5.74
CA SER A 144 -2.02 8.01 -6.21
C SER A 144 -2.61 9.16 -7.02
N LEU A 145 -2.32 10.41 -6.64
CA LEU A 145 -2.90 11.61 -7.26
C LEU A 145 -1.92 12.37 -8.16
N GLY A 146 -0.69 11.85 -8.33
CA GLY A 146 0.34 12.52 -9.12
C GLY A 146 0.78 13.88 -8.55
N LEU A 147 0.77 14.05 -7.23
CA LEU A 147 1.14 15.30 -6.57
C LEU A 147 2.65 15.38 -6.33
N THR A 148 3.17 16.61 -6.25
CA THR A 148 4.50 16.91 -5.73
C THR A 148 4.41 17.21 -4.24
N ILE A 149 5.31 16.67 -3.42
CA ILE A 149 5.36 16.97 -1.98
C ILE A 149 6.04 18.33 -1.79
N GLU A 150 5.42 19.22 -1.02
CA GLU A 150 6.02 20.51 -0.67
C GLU A 150 7.37 20.33 0.04
N GLU A 151 8.36 21.14 -0.31
CA GLU A 151 9.72 21.09 0.23
C GLU A 151 9.78 21.06 1.76
N GLN A 152 9.06 21.95 2.46
CA GLN A 152 9.04 21.95 3.93
C GLN A 152 8.44 20.65 4.49
N THR A 153 7.33 20.20 3.89
CA THR A 153 6.70 18.92 4.23
C THR A 153 7.67 17.76 4.03
N TYR A 154 8.37 17.70 2.89
CA TYR A 154 9.34 16.65 2.56
C TYR A 154 10.54 16.65 3.51
N ASN A 155 11.09 17.82 3.81
CA ASN A 155 12.21 17.96 4.76
C ASN A 155 11.83 17.44 6.15
N SER A 156 10.61 17.75 6.62
CA SER A 156 10.12 17.19 7.89
C SER A 156 9.90 15.67 7.82
N MET A 157 9.40 15.13 6.70
CA MET A 157 9.32 13.68 6.51
C MET A 157 10.70 13.03 6.62
N LEU A 158 11.71 13.60 5.95
CA LEU A 158 13.09 13.10 5.95
C LEU A 158 13.73 13.16 7.35
N THR A 159 13.59 14.28 8.05
CA THR A 159 14.11 14.45 9.43
C THR A 159 13.52 13.40 10.37
N VAL A 160 12.21 13.15 10.29
CA VAL A 160 11.56 12.18 11.17
C VAL A 160 11.88 10.74 10.76
N ALA A 161 11.87 10.44 9.46
CA ALA A 161 12.23 9.13 8.92
C ALA A 161 13.64 8.67 9.31
N ARG A 162 14.60 9.61 9.39
CA ARG A 162 15.98 9.36 9.84
C ARG A 162 16.16 9.39 11.36
N SER A 163 15.11 9.68 12.11
CA SER A 163 15.14 9.62 13.58
C SER A 163 14.78 8.23 14.09
N GLU A 164 14.95 8.01 15.39
CA GLU A 164 14.66 6.74 16.09
C GLU A 164 13.15 6.45 16.25
N VAL A 165 12.27 7.09 15.47
CA VAL A 165 10.83 6.86 15.54
C VAL A 165 10.48 5.42 15.12
N GLU A 166 9.62 4.73 15.85
CA GLU A 166 9.18 3.39 15.51
C GLU A 166 7.96 3.43 14.58
N PHE A 167 8.01 2.65 13.50
CA PHE A 167 6.89 2.53 12.57
C PHE A 167 6.01 1.33 12.96
N PRO A 168 4.70 1.54 13.20
CA PRO A 168 3.77 0.45 13.47
C PRO A 168 3.68 -0.52 12.28
N THR A 169 4.05 -1.78 12.47
CA THR A 169 4.20 -2.78 11.40
C THR A 169 2.97 -2.91 10.51
N LEU A 170 1.82 -3.33 11.06
CA LEU A 170 0.60 -3.59 10.28
C LEU A 170 0.16 -2.37 9.46
N ARG A 171 0.16 -1.18 10.08
CA ARG A 171 -0.29 0.04 9.41
C ARG A 171 0.69 0.48 8.33
N SER A 172 1.97 0.24 8.54
CA SER A 172 2.99 0.49 7.53
C SER A 172 2.82 -0.43 6.33
N VAL A 173 2.58 -1.73 6.57
CA VAL A 173 2.29 -2.71 5.52
C VAL A 173 1.04 -2.33 4.73
N ARG A 174 -0.05 -1.89 5.40
CA ARG A 174 -1.25 -1.39 4.73
C ARG A 174 -0.96 -0.19 3.83
N GLU A 175 -0.17 0.78 4.27
CA GLU A 175 0.21 1.91 3.42
C GLU A 175 1.08 1.48 2.23
N VAL A 176 1.98 0.50 2.41
CA VAL A 176 2.77 -0.09 1.31
C VAL A 176 1.89 -0.84 0.32
N ASN A 177 0.96 -1.67 0.79
CA ASN A 177 0.02 -2.39 -0.07
C ASN A 177 -0.80 -1.42 -0.92
N ARG A 178 -1.34 -0.36 -0.30
CA ARG A 178 -2.09 0.66 -1.04
C ARG A 178 -1.19 1.49 -1.97
N ALA A 179 0.10 1.65 -1.67
CA ALA A 179 1.05 2.27 -2.57
C ALA A 179 1.37 1.39 -3.80
N LEU A 180 1.47 0.07 -3.62
CA LEU A 180 1.73 -0.91 -4.68
C LEU A 180 0.60 -1.03 -5.71
N VAL A 181 -0.62 -0.66 -5.34
CA VAL A 181 -1.79 -0.62 -6.25
C VAL A 181 -2.00 0.77 -6.85
N SER A 182 -1.21 1.77 -6.43
CA SER A 182 -1.34 3.13 -6.98
C SER A 182 -0.80 3.22 -8.43
N PRO A 183 -1.31 4.14 -9.26
CA PRO A 183 -0.79 4.35 -10.62
C PRO A 183 0.72 4.56 -10.68
N ARG A 184 1.31 5.20 -9.66
CA ARG A 184 2.76 5.46 -9.54
C ARG A 184 3.41 4.57 -8.47
N ALA A 185 3.12 3.27 -8.49
CA ALA A 185 3.65 2.30 -7.52
C ALA A 185 5.18 2.27 -7.45
N SER A 186 5.84 2.29 -8.61
CA SER A 186 7.30 2.36 -8.76
C SER A 186 7.87 3.58 -8.00
N TRP A 187 7.33 4.77 -8.28
CA TRP A 187 7.72 6.02 -7.64
C TRP A 187 7.48 6.00 -6.13
N CYS A 188 6.37 5.42 -5.67
CA CYS A 188 6.12 5.29 -4.23
C CYS A 188 7.23 4.49 -3.54
N LEU A 189 7.60 3.33 -4.07
CA LEU A 189 8.67 2.52 -3.49
C LEU A 189 10.03 3.23 -3.55
N GLU A 190 10.33 3.92 -4.65
CA GLU A 190 11.54 4.73 -4.75
C GLU A 190 11.60 5.86 -3.73
N GLU A 191 10.50 6.59 -3.50
CA GLU A 191 10.45 7.64 -2.48
C GLU A 191 10.60 7.07 -1.08
N LEU A 192 9.96 5.94 -0.77
CA LEU A 192 10.14 5.26 0.52
C LEU A 192 11.58 4.77 0.72
N ALA A 193 12.27 4.37 -0.36
CA ALA A 193 13.69 4.04 -0.32
C ALA A 193 14.57 5.30 -0.12
N ARG A 194 14.26 6.42 -0.81
CA ARG A 194 14.97 7.72 -0.66
C ARG A 194 14.83 8.30 0.75
N LEU A 195 13.67 8.11 1.37
CA LEU A 195 13.40 8.48 2.76
C LEU A 195 14.04 7.52 3.78
N GLU A 196 14.69 6.43 3.33
CA GLU A 196 15.33 5.41 4.17
C GLU A 196 14.35 4.68 5.11
N VAL A 197 13.05 4.72 4.81
CA VAL A 197 12.01 4.04 5.60
C VAL A 197 11.77 2.62 5.12
N LEU A 198 11.89 2.35 3.81
CA LEU A 198 11.51 1.07 3.22
C LEU A 198 12.21 -0.15 3.87
N PRO A 199 13.54 -0.14 4.13
CA PRO A 199 14.22 -1.24 4.82
C PRO A 199 13.75 -1.46 6.27
N ARG A 200 13.19 -0.42 6.91
CA ARG A 200 12.72 -0.49 8.30
C ARG A 200 11.33 -1.09 8.41
N ILE A 201 10.45 -0.77 7.46
CA ILE A 201 9.04 -1.20 7.48
C ILE A 201 8.80 -2.50 6.71
N VAL A 202 9.66 -2.80 5.73
CA VAL A 202 9.61 -4.03 4.93
C VAL A 202 11.03 -4.57 4.75
N PRO A 203 11.64 -5.13 5.82
CA PRO A 203 13.04 -5.58 5.80
C PRO A 203 13.40 -6.56 4.67
N PRO A 204 12.54 -7.51 4.25
CA PRO A 204 12.86 -8.42 3.14
C PRO A 204 13.10 -7.73 1.79
N LEU A 205 12.72 -6.45 1.61
CA LEU A 205 13.07 -5.67 0.40
C LEU A 205 14.51 -5.15 0.40
N THR A 206 15.20 -5.15 1.54
CA THR A 206 16.53 -4.55 1.66
C THR A 206 17.53 -5.08 0.63
N PRO A 207 17.69 -6.42 0.43
CA PRO A 207 18.62 -6.95 -0.57
C PRO A 207 18.30 -6.47 -1.98
N LEU A 208 17.01 -6.33 -2.30
CA LEU A 208 16.57 -5.83 -3.60
C LEU A 208 16.99 -4.36 -3.78
N VAL A 209 16.72 -3.49 -2.80
CA VAL A 209 17.04 -2.03 -2.86
C VAL A 209 18.53 -1.78 -3.08
N VAL A 210 19.40 -2.57 -2.43
CA VAL A 210 20.86 -2.41 -2.54
C VAL A 210 21.50 -3.34 -3.58
N SER A 211 20.69 -3.99 -4.42
CA SER A 211 21.16 -4.94 -5.44
C SER A 211 22.23 -4.33 -6.36
N ALA A 212 23.18 -5.17 -6.75
CA ALA A 212 24.20 -4.81 -7.73
C ALA A 212 23.72 -5.11 -9.16
N PRO A 213 24.30 -4.46 -10.19
CA PRO A 213 24.12 -4.87 -11.57
C PRO A 213 24.40 -6.35 -11.78
N SER A 214 23.52 -7.05 -12.52
CA SER A 214 23.64 -8.48 -12.77
C SER A 214 23.70 -8.79 -14.28
N PRO A 215 24.54 -9.74 -14.73
CA PRO A 215 24.53 -10.18 -16.12
C PRO A 215 23.22 -10.89 -16.51
N TYR A 216 22.47 -11.41 -15.53
CA TYR A 216 21.19 -12.09 -15.74
C TYR A 216 20.01 -11.14 -15.96
N THR A 217 20.24 -9.83 -15.81
CA THR A 217 19.28 -8.74 -16.01
C THR A 217 19.82 -7.71 -17.00
N ASN A 218 20.68 -8.15 -17.93
CA ASN A 218 21.31 -7.30 -18.94
C ASN A 218 22.06 -6.09 -18.34
N GLY A 219 22.71 -6.29 -17.18
CA GLY A 219 23.46 -5.23 -16.49
C GLY A 219 22.60 -4.27 -15.66
N LEU A 220 21.28 -4.48 -15.60
CA LEU A 220 20.41 -3.72 -14.69
C LEU A 220 20.51 -4.27 -13.27
N ARG A 221 20.19 -3.44 -12.27
CA ARG A 221 19.97 -3.93 -10.91
C ARG A 221 18.60 -4.61 -10.81
N SER A 222 18.48 -5.66 -10.00
CA SER A 222 17.19 -6.30 -9.72
C SER A 222 16.13 -5.28 -9.22
N TRP A 223 16.56 -4.25 -8.47
CA TRP A 223 15.72 -3.10 -8.10
C TRP A 223 15.13 -2.37 -9.32
N GLU A 224 15.95 -2.09 -10.33
CA GLU A 224 15.53 -1.35 -11.53
C GLU A 224 14.57 -2.19 -12.37
N VAL A 225 14.79 -3.50 -12.45
CA VAL A 225 13.86 -4.44 -13.09
C VAL A 225 12.51 -4.41 -12.37
N CYS A 226 12.50 -4.49 -11.03
CA CYS A 226 11.29 -4.41 -10.21
C CYS A 226 10.52 -3.09 -10.46
N MET A 227 11.22 -1.94 -10.43
CA MET A 227 10.55 -0.64 -10.62
C MET A 227 9.96 -0.50 -12.02
N ARG A 228 10.67 -0.93 -13.07
CA ARG A 228 10.16 -0.91 -14.45
C ARG A 228 8.96 -1.85 -14.62
N ALA A 229 9.02 -3.03 -14.04
CA ALA A 229 7.94 -4.00 -14.09
C ALA A 229 6.69 -3.47 -13.36
N LEU A 230 6.85 -2.84 -12.20
CA LEU A 230 5.74 -2.20 -11.48
C LEU A 230 5.13 -1.02 -12.26
N GLU A 231 5.95 -0.24 -12.96
CA GLU A 231 5.45 0.86 -13.80
C GLU A 231 4.57 0.34 -14.94
N ASP A 232 5.04 -0.71 -15.61
CA ASP A 232 4.44 -1.30 -16.81
C ASP A 232 3.28 -2.29 -16.54
N LEU A 233 3.16 -2.76 -15.29
CA LEU A 233 2.11 -3.67 -14.85
C LEU A 233 0.73 -2.99 -14.91
N GLU A 234 -0.20 -3.52 -15.72
CA GLU A 234 -1.60 -3.06 -15.76
C GLU A 234 -2.58 -4.23 -16.01
N PRO A 235 -3.75 -4.29 -15.33
CA PRO A 235 -4.09 -3.52 -14.13
C PRO A 235 -3.21 -3.90 -12.94
N LYS A 236 -2.86 -2.89 -12.12
CA LYS A 236 -2.25 -3.12 -10.81
C LYS A 236 -3.29 -3.69 -9.84
N SER A 237 -2.92 -4.75 -9.15
CA SER A 237 -3.68 -5.33 -8.04
C SER A 237 -2.73 -5.78 -6.95
N PHE A 238 -3.23 -6.02 -5.73
CA PHE A 238 -2.39 -6.48 -4.63
C PHE A 238 -1.57 -7.71 -5.02
N ALA A 239 -2.24 -8.77 -5.50
CA ALA A 239 -1.58 -10.00 -5.89
C ALA A 239 -0.56 -9.82 -7.03
N ARG A 240 -0.90 -9.04 -8.06
CA ARG A 240 -0.03 -8.81 -9.23
C ARG A 240 1.20 -7.98 -8.87
N SER A 241 1.04 -6.91 -8.09
CA SER A 241 2.15 -6.06 -7.66
C SER A 241 3.10 -6.82 -6.73
N TRP A 242 2.57 -7.63 -5.80
CA TRP A 242 3.40 -8.48 -4.96
C TRP A 242 4.09 -9.60 -5.73
N ALA A 243 3.47 -10.15 -6.79
CA ALA A 243 4.13 -11.10 -7.67
C ALA A 243 5.39 -10.51 -8.33
N ILE A 244 5.32 -9.25 -8.81
CA ILE A 244 6.51 -8.53 -9.34
C ILE A 244 7.59 -8.35 -8.26
N VAL A 245 7.19 -7.91 -7.06
CA VAL A 245 8.11 -7.69 -5.95
C VAL A 245 8.81 -8.98 -5.53
N ILE A 246 8.05 -10.04 -5.28
CA ILE A 246 8.56 -11.34 -4.82
C ILE A 246 9.42 -11.99 -5.90
N GLY A 247 8.99 -11.95 -7.17
CA GLY A 247 9.80 -12.44 -8.28
C GLY A 247 11.14 -11.72 -8.38
N SER A 248 11.15 -10.39 -8.24
CA SER A 248 12.39 -9.60 -8.31
C SER A 248 13.33 -9.89 -7.13
N CYS A 249 12.79 -10.07 -5.92
CA CYS A 249 13.57 -10.52 -4.76
C CYS A 249 14.13 -11.95 -4.94
N ALA A 250 13.34 -12.86 -5.50
CA ALA A 250 13.78 -14.23 -5.78
C ALA A 250 14.91 -14.26 -6.82
N LEU A 251 14.80 -13.44 -7.87
CA LEU A 251 15.84 -13.26 -8.87
C LEU A 251 17.15 -12.75 -8.24
N GLU A 252 17.07 -11.74 -7.37
CA GLU A 252 18.21 -11.22 -6.63
C GLU A 252 18.84 -12.32 -5.75
N ALA A 253 18.03 -13.05 -4.99
CA ALA A 253 18.51 -14.12 -4.10
C ALA A 253 19.21 -15.25 -4.87
N CYS A 254 18.73 -15.64 -6.05
CA CYS A 254 19.33 -16.69 -6.88
C CYS A 254 20.58 -16.21 -7.64
N GLY A 255 20.65 -14.92 -8.01
CA GLY A 255 21.77 -14.35 -8.76
C GLY A 255 23.04 -14.13 -7.91
N GLN A 256 22.91 -14.14 -6.58
CA GLN A 256 24.03 -14.02 -5.66
C GLN A 256 24.95 -15.25 -5.76
N GLY A 257 26.15 -15.07 -6.35
CA GLY A 257 27.16 -16.12 -6.49
C GLY A 257 27.49 -16.56 -7.93
N GLN A 258 27.14 -15.75 -8.94
CA GLN A 258 27.41 -16.01 -10.37
C GLN A 258 26.79 -17.29 -10.94
N ARG A 259 25.83 -17.92 -10.24
CA ARG A 259 25.06 -19.04 -10.77
C ARG A 259 23.89 -18.51 -11.59
N ASP A 260 23.62 -19.16 -12.71
CA ASP A 260 22.49 -18.84 -13.56
C ASP A 260 21.17 -19.14 -12.82
N PRO A 261 20.37 -18.10 -12.47
CA PRO A 261 19.14 -18.28 -11.71
C PRO A 261 18.07 -19.04 -12.50
N PHE A 262 18.19 -19.10 -13.83
CA PHE A 262 17.24 -19.78 -14.71
C PHE A 262 17.63 -21.23 -15.03
N ARG A 263 18.77 -21.72 -14.51
CA ARG A 263 19.20 -23.11 -14.70
C ARG A 263 18.26 -24.11 -14.04
N SER A 264 17.62 -23.72 -12.94
CA SER A 264 16.76 -24.58 -12.13
C SER A 264 15.54 -23.81 -11.65
N ILE A 265 14.43 -23.97 -12.37
CA ILE A 265 13.13 -23.41 -11.97
C ILE A 265 12.73 -23.82 -10.54
N LYS A 266 13.17 -25.00 -10.09
CA LYS A 266 12.95 -25.48 -8.73
C LYS A 266 13.68 -24.64 -7.67
N GLU A 267 14.87 -24.14 -7.99
CA GLU A 267 15.61 -23.24 -7.10
C GLU A 267 14.94 -21.86 -7.06
N LEU A 268 14.53 -21.33 -8.21
CA LEU A 268 13.82 -20.05 -8.27
C LEU A 268 12.47 -20.09 -7.53
N ARG A 269 11.68 -21.16 -7.72
CA ARG A 269 10.43 -21.41 -6.96
C ARG A 269 10.69 -21.48 -5.45
N ARG A 270 11.78 -22.13 -5.03
CA ARG A 270 12.17 -22.20 -3.60
C ARG A 270 12.54 -20.81 -3.07
N ALA A 271 13.31 -20.03 -3.83
CA ALA A 271 13.68 -18.67 -3.44
C ALA A 271 12.44 -17.77 -3.32
N ALA A 272 11.52 -17.83 -4.28
CA ALA A 272 10.27 -17.08 -4.23
C ALA A 272 9.41 -17.47 -3.01
N ALA A 273 9.31 -18.77 -2.69
CA ALA A 273 8.58 -19.25 -1.52
C ALA A 273 9.23 -18.81 -0.20
N GLN A 274 10.56 -18.82 -0.13
CA GLN A 274 11.30 -18.32 1.03
C GLN A 274 11.05 -16.81 1.22
N VAL A 275 11.19 -16.02 0.15
CA VAL A 275 10.95 -14.57 0.16
C VAL A 275 9.53 -14.25 0.60
N GLN A 276 8.52 -14.95 0.07
CA GLN A 276 7.14 -14.78 0.50
C GLN A 276 6.97 -15.06 2.00
N GLY A 277 7.54 -16.15 2.51
CA GLY A 277 7.49 -16.46 3.94
C GLY A 277 8.19 -15.43 4.82
N GLU A 278 9.29 -14.82 4.33
CA GLU A 278 9.96 -13.71 5.01
C GLU A 278 9.08 -12.46 5.08
N PHE A 279 8.33 -12.13 4.01
CA PHE A 279 7.35 -11.05 4.03
C PHE A 279 6.23 -11.32 5.04
N GLU A 280 5.56 -12.47 4.94
CA GLU A 280 4.46 -12.86 5.83
C GLU A 280 4.90 -12.84 7.30
N SER A 281 6.09 -13.38 7.58
CA SER A 281 6.69 -13.34 8.93
C SER A 281 6.98 -11.92 9.40
N SER A 282 7.50 -11.05 8.51
CA SER A 282 7.81 -9.66 8.85
C SER A 282 6.56 -8.82 9.15
N TRP A 283 5.43 -9.17 8.55
CA TRP A 283 4.15 -8.49 8.78
C TRP A 283 3.51 -8.87 10.11
N ASN A 284 3.94 -9.99 10.71
CA ASN A 284 3.48 -10.49 12.01
C ASN A 284 1.95 -10.61 12.11
N ILE A 285 1.29 -10.97 10.99
CA ILE A 285 -0.18 -10.97 10.86
C ILE A 285 -0.84 -11.85 11.92
N ASP A 286 -0.30 -13.05 12.17
CA ASP A 286 -0.85 -14.00 13.12
C ASP A 286 -0.86 -13.48 14.56
N THR A 287 0.20 -12.77 14.97
CA THR A 287 0.29 -12.18 16.31
C THR A 287 -0.68 -11.01 16.46
N VAL A 288 -0.80 -10.18 15.42
CA VAL A 288 -1.71 -9.03 15.44
C VAL A 288 -3.18 -9.48 15.37
N ALA A 289 -3.50 -10.52 14.61
CA ALA A 289 -4.81 -11.14 14.59
C ALA A 289 -5.16 -11.82 15.93
N ALA A 290 -4.17 -12.27 16.71
CA ALA A 290 -4.41 -12.80 18.06
C ALA A 290 -4.63 -11.69 19.11
N GLU A 291 -3.98 -10.54 18.97
CA GLU A 291 -4.11 -9.39 19.88
C GLU A 291 -5.36 -8.53 19.61
N ALA A 292 -5.83 -8.49 18.35
CA ALA A 292 -6.90 -7.60 17.89
C ALA A 292 -8.30 -8.25 17.84
N VAL A 293 -8.65 -9.21 18.70
CA VAL A 293 -9.95 -9.90 18.62
C VAL A 293 -10.80 -9.74 19.87
N SER A 294 -11.55 -8.65 19.88
CA SER A 294 -13.00 -8.75 20.13
C SER A 294 -13.66 -9.57 18.99
N PRO A 295 -14.67 -10.42 19.25
CA PRO A 295 -15.41 -11.15 18.21
C PRO A 295 -15.93 -10.28 17.06
N ASP A 296 -16.19 -9.00 17.32
CA ASP A 296 -16.63 -8.03 16.31
C ASP A 296 -15.50 -7.62 15.35
N GLN A 297 -14.24 -7.63 15.80
CA GLN A 297 -13.09 -7.29 14.98
C GLN A 297 -12.81 -8.40 13.96
N GLY A 298 -12.77 -9.68 14.36
CA GLY A 298 -12.53 -10.79 13.41
C GLY A 298 -13.50 -10.81 12.22
N ARG A 299 -14.73 -10.32 12.42
CA ARG A 299 -15.72 -10.13 11.35
C ARG A 299 -15.37 -8.97 10.41
N LEU A 300 -14.86 -7.85 10.93
CA LEU A 300 -14.33 -6.75 10.12
C LEU A 300 -13.16 -7.20 9.25
N TRP A 301 -12.19 -7.92 9.82
CA TRP A 301 -11.05 -8.41 9.07
C TRP A 301 -11.47 -9.26 7.85
N SER A 302 -12.52 -10.08 8.01
CA SER A 302 -13.09 -10.86 6.90
C SER A 302 -13.94 -10.04 5.91
N GLU A 303 -14.57 -8.95 6.36
CA GLU A 303 -15.47 -8.11 5.54
C GLU A 303 -14.75 -6.95 4.83
N TRP A 304 -13.56 -6.57 5.32
CA TRP A 304 -12.77 -5.44 4.82
C TRP A 304 -11.83 -5.76 3.67
N GLY A 305 -11.59 -7.04 3.38
CA GLY A 305 -10.94 -7.45 2.12
C GLY A 305 -9.62 -6.72 1.80
N GLU A 306 -8.90 -6.19 2.80
CA GLU A 306 -7.52 -5.80 2.59
C GLU A 306 -6.74 -7.11 2.53
N GLU A 307 -6.40 -7.54 1.31
CA GLU A 307 -5.53 -8.68 1.08
C GLU A 307 -4.22 -8.43 1.84
N LEU A 308 -4.07 -9.08 2.99
CA LEU A 308 -2.83 -9.14 3.76
C LEU A 308 -2.19 -10.52 3.61
N GLU A 309 -2.96 -11.51 3.16
CA GLU A 309 -2.46 -12.83 2.82
C GLU A 309 -1.98 -12.84 1.38
N LEU A 310 -0.71 -13.18 1.18
CA LEU A 310 -0.17 -13.36 -0.17
C LEU A 310 -0.71 -14.65 -0.78
N PRO A 311 -1.23 -14.62 -2.01
CA PRO A 311 -1.73 -15.83 -2.64
C PRO A 311 -0.66 -16.92 -2.74
N HIS A 312 -1.02 -18.14 -2.32
CA HIS A 312 -0.15 -19.31 -2.32
C HIS A 312 0.40 -19.70 -3.72
N TRP A 313 -0.23 -19.21 -4.80
CA TRP A 313 0.22 -19.46 -6.16
C TRP A 313 1.42 -18.60 -6.57
N ILE A 314 1.68 -17.48 -5.88
CA ILE A 314 2.73 -16.51 -6.26
C ILE A 314 4.07 -17.20 -6.54
N PRO A 315 4.64 -18.03 -5.64
CA PRO A 315 5.99 -18.54 -5.81
C PRO A 315 6.16 -19.41 -7.06
N ARG A 316 5.09 -20.09 -7.46
CA ARG A 316 5.07 -20.94 -8.65
C ARG A 316 5.01 -20.08 -9.90
N VAL A 317 3.99 -19.22 -9.99
CA VAL A 317 3.73 -18.36 -11.17
C VAL A 317 4.91 -17.42 -11.45
N VAL A 318 5.47 -16.76 -10.43
CA VAL A 318 6.56 -15.80 -10.63
C VAL A 318 7.84 -16.46 -11.13
N ALA A 319 8.16 -17.65 -10.63
CA ALA A 319 9.34 -18.38 -11.05
C ALA A 319 9.20 -18.88 -12.50
N ASP A 320 8.00 -19.32 -12.87
CA ASP A 320 7.70 -19.78 -14.22
C ASP A 320 7.75 -18.61 -15.21
N ALA A 321 7.13 -17.49 -14.87
CA ALA A 321 7.14 -16.26 -15.68
C ALA A 321 8.56 -15.67 -15.84
N LEU A 322 9.38 -15.68 -14.78
CA LEU A 322 10.79 -15.27 -14.85
C LEU A 322 11.63 -16.21 -15.73
N ALA A 323 11.47 -17.53 -15.59
CA ALA A 323 12.17 -18.49 -16.44
C ALA A 323 11.76 -18.34 -17.91
N TRP A 324 10.48 -18.10 -18.16
CA TRP A 324 9.95 -17.92 -19.49
C TRP A 324 10.40 -16.61 -20.14
N SER A 325 10.40 -15.50 -19.39
CA SER A 325 10.90 -14.21 -19.87
C SER A 325 12.38 -14.27 -20.25
N ALA A 326 13.22 -14.98 -19.47
CA ALA A 326 14.65 -15.10 -19.72
C ALA A 326 15.01 -16.11 -20.82
N THR A 327 14.22 -17.19 -20.95
CA THR A 327 14.53 -18.31 -21.85
C THR A 327 13.27 -18.86 -22.55
N PRO A 328 12.69 -18.07 -23.48
CA PRO A 328 11.43 -18.39 -24.15
C PRO A 328 11.45 -19.74 -24.88
N ASP A 329 12.61 -20.12 -25.45
CA ASP A 329 12.76 -21.37 -26.21
C ASP A 329 13.02 -22.62 -25.34
N ARG A 330 13.29 -22.45 -24.03
CA ARG A 330 13.71 -23.56 -23.14
C ARG A 330 12.65 -23.99 -22.14
N TYR A 331 11.75 -23.08 -21.77
CA TYR A 331 10.84 -23.28 -20.66
C TYR A 331 9.39 -23.22 -21.15
N VAL A 332 8.86 -24.42 -21.39
CA VAL A 332 7.46 -24.81 -21.33
C VAL A 332 6.59 -24.43 -22.54
N ILE A 333 5.87 -25.43 -23.07
CA ILE A 333 4.75 -25.24 -24.00
C ILE A 333 3.57 -24.78 -23.15
N TRP A 334 2.88 -23.69 -23.51
CA TRP A 334 1.75 -23.15 -22.74
C TRP A 334 0.73 -24.21 -22.30
N SER A 335 0.51 -25.26 -23.11
CA SER A 335 -0.33 -26.42 -22.77
C SER A 335 0.06 -27.11 -21.46
N ASP A 336 1.35 -27.26 -21.19
CA ASP A 336 1.84 -27.93 -19.98
C ASP A 336 1.65 -27.04 -18.75
N LEU A 337 1.76 -25.72 -18.91
CA LEU A 337 1.48 -24.73 -17.86
C LEU A 337 -0.02 -24.68 -17.52
N SER A 338 -0.89 -24.67 -18.54
CA SER A 338 -2.36 -24.70 -18.36
C SER A 338 -2.82 -25.99 -17.66
N GLU A 339 -2.33 -27.16 -18.07
CA GLU A 339 -2.64 -28.42 -17.37
C GLU A 339 -2.19 -28.42 -15.89
N GLU A 340 -1.08 -27.74 -15.60
CA GLU A 340 -0.45 -27.73 -14.28
C GLU A 340 -0.98 -26.66 -13.30
N LEU A 341 -1.40 -25.51 -13.82
CA LEU A 341 -1.80 -24.33 -13.05
C LEU A 341 -3.29 -23.99 -13.17
N GLY A 342 -3.96 -24.49 -14.22
CA GLY A 342 -5.23 -23.98 -14.70
C GLY A 342 -5.07 -22.73 -15.56
N ASP A 343 -6.04 -22.51 -16.46
CA ASP A 343 -5.98 -21.47 -17.50
C ASP A 343 -5.74 -20.05 -16.95
N GLU A 344 -6.45 -19.67 -15.88
CA GLU A 344 -6.33 -18.32 -15.29
C GLU A 344 -4.92 -17.99 -14.79
N LEU A 345 -4.24 -18.96 -14.16
CA LEU A 345 -2.89 -18.76 -13.64
C LEU A 345 -1.83 -18.90 -14.73
N ALA A 346 -2.09 -19.68 -15.78
CA ALA A 346 -1.25 -19.76 -16.97
C ALA A 346 -1.27 -18.43 -17.75
N ASP A 347 -2.46 -17.83 -17.92
CA ASP A 347 -2.61 -16.50 -18.53
C ASP A 347 -1.88 -15.43 -17.71
N LEU A 348 -2.03 -15.43 -16.39
CA LEU A 348 -1.29 -14.52 -15.52
C LEU A 348 0.22 -14.72 -15.60
N CYS A 349 0.70 -15.96 -15.71
CA CYS A 349 2.11 -16.26 -15.92
C CYS A 349 2.63 -15.62 -17.22
N ALA A 350 1.89 -15.76 -18.32
CA ALA A 350 2.22 -15.14 -19.60
C ALA A 350 2.23 -13.60 -19.53
N GLU A 351 1.23 -13.01 -18.87
CA GLU A 351 1.16 -11.56 -18.63
C GLU A 351 2.39 -11.05 -17.87
N LEU A 352 2.75 -11.69 -16.75
CA LEU A 352 3.90 -11.29 -15.95
C LEU A 352 5.24 -11.47 -16.69
N ALA A 353 5.36 -12.54 -17.49
CA ALA A 353 6.54 -12.76 -18.31
C ALA A 353 6.75 -11.62 -19.32
N GLU A 354 5.66 -11.14 -19.93
CA GLU A 354 5.70 -10.01 -20.86
C GLU A 354 6.08 -8.70 -20.16
N VAL A 355 5.48 -8.43 -18.99
CA VAL A 355 5.85 -7.27 -18.16
C VAL A 355 7.35 -7.27 -17.87
N TRP A 356 7.91 -8.41 -17.49
CA TRP A 356 9.36 -8.52 -17.25
C TRP A 356 10.20 -8.33 -18.51
N ARG A 357 9.77 -8.83 -19.69
CA ARG A 357 10.50 -8.59 -20.95
C ARG A 357 10.53 -7.11 -21.33
N ARG A 358 9.42 -6.40 -21.15
CA ARG A 358 9.32 -4.95 -21.45
C ARG A 358 10.24 -4.09 -20.57
N THR A 359 10.78 -4.63 -19.47
CA THR A 359 11.80 -3.93 -18.66
C THR A 359 13.14 -3.73 -19.38
N GLY A 360 13.41 -4.50 -20.44
CA GLY A 360 14.71 -4.55 -21.13
C GLY A 360 15.78 -5.37 -20.42
N ALA A 361 15.42 -6.07 -19.34
CA ALA A 361 16.32 -6.97 -18.60
C ALA A 361 16.50 -8.34 -19.29
N PHE A 362 15.52 -8.75 -20.11
CA PHE A 362 15.45 -10.07 -20.74
C PHE A 362 15.34 -9.94 -22.27
N PRO A 363 15.64 -11.02 -23.03
CA PRO A 363 15.55 -10.99 -24.49
C PRO A 363 14.16 -10.57 -24.98
N ALA A 364 14.13 -9.73 -26.02
CA ALA A 364 12.91 -9.49 -26.78
C ALA A 364 12.61 -10.74 -27.63
N VAL A 365 11.33 -11.11 -27.73
CA VAL A 365 10.86 -12.16 -28.63
C VAL A 365 10.21 -11.48 -29.83
N ASP A 366 10.60 -11.87 -31.04
CA ASP A 366 10.07 -11.27 -32.28
C ASP A 366 8.62 -11.69 -32.60
N GLU A 367 8.06 -12.66 -31.86
CA GLU A 367 6.68 -13.15 -31.99
C GLU A 367 5.90 -12.99 -30.67
N GLU A 368 4.62 -12.61 -30.77
CA GLU A 368 3.68 -12.67 -29.63
C GLU A 368 3.71 -14.08 -29.02
N ILE A 369 3.68 -14.16 -27.69
CA ILE A 369 3.58 -15.43 -26.96
C ILE A 369 2.45 -16.26 -27.60
N PRO A 370 2.72 -17.47 -28.10
CA PRO A 370 1.66 -18.37 -28.54
C PRO A 370 0.78 -18.67 -27.32
N ARG A 371 -0.42 -18.07 -27.30
CA ARG A 371 -1.47 -18.39 -26.34
C ARG A 371 -2.00 -19.80 -26.58
#